data_AF-A0A9E4LDP2-F1
#
_entry.id   AF-A0A9E4LDP2-F1
#
_cell.length_a   1.000
_cell.length_b   1.000
_cell.length_c   1.000
_cell.angle_alpha   90.00
_cell.angle_beta   90.00
_cell.angle_gamma   90.00
#
_symmetry.space_group_name_H-M   'P 1'
#
loop_
_entity.id
_entity.type
_entity.pdbx_description
1 polymer ?
#
loop_
_entity_poly.entity_id
_entity_poly.type
_entity_poly.pdbx_seq_one_letter_code
_entity_poly.pdbx_strand_id
1 'polypeptide(L)'
;MAVGENTRRILLQGQGLLRAILRPMWERPLSKRQLGLLLVLAGSAGFIAVLAIDILDAGREGGLGPAQSLALGGTLLILLVGLSLLPLGDRPA
;
A
#
# COMPACT_ATOMS: atom_id res chain seq x y z
N MET A 1 -11.98 -27.04 -47.22
CA MET A 1 -12.66 -26.54 -45.99
C MET A 1 -11.86 -26.73 -44.69
N ALA A 2 -10.55 -27.04 -44.73
CA ALA A 2 -9.75 -27.36 -43.53
C ALA A 2 -9.02 -26.16 -42.87
N VAL A 3 -8.96 -24.99 -43.52
CA VAL A 3 -8.17 -23.84 -43.03
C VAL A 3 -8.84 -23.16 -41.82
N GLY A 4 -10.17 -23.19 -41.70
CA GLY A 4 -10.90 -22.52 -40.63
C GLY A 4 -10.70 -23.11 -39.22
N GLU A 5 -10.48 -24.43 -39.11
CA GLU A 5 -10.28 -25.08 -37.81
C GLU A 5 -8.89 -24.82 -37.23
N ASN A 6 -7.86 -24.76 -38.09
CA ASN A 6 -6.49 -24.54 -37.63
C ASN A 6 -6.30 -23.12 -37.08
N THR A 7 -6.91 -22.12 -37.74
CA THR A 7 -6.92 -20.73 -37.27
C THR A 7 -7.65 -20.58 -35.94
N ARG A 8 -8.77 -21.30 -35.75
CA ARG A 8 -9.50 -21.31 -34.45
C ARG A 8 -8.67 -21.94 -33.34
N ARG A 9 -7.91 -23.02 -33.61
CA ARG A 9 -7.03 -23.63 -32.61
C ARG A 9 -5.91 -22.70 -32.16
N ILE A 10 -5.27 -21.99 -33.10
CA ILE A 10 -4.19 -21.04 -32.78
C ILE A 10 -4.71 -19.88 -31.92
N LEU A 11 -5.90 -19.33 -32.24
CA LEU A 11 -6.54 -18.29 -31.44
C LEU A 11 -6.90 -18.76 -30.03
N LEU A 12 -7.47 -19.96 -29.90
CA LEU A 12 -7.86 -20.52 -28.60
C LEU A 12 -6.64 -20.90 -27.75
N GLN A 13 -5.57 -21.40 -28.37
CA GLN A 13 -4.31 -21.72 -27.70
C GLN A 13 -3.57 -20.45 -27.23
N GLY A 14 -3.60 -19.38 -28.03
CA GLY A 14 -3.08 -18.06 -27.65
C GLY A 14 -3.81 -17.45 -26.46
N GLN A 15 -5.13 -17.62 -26.35
CA GLN A 15 -5.90 -17.16 -25.18
C GLN A 15 -5.58 -17.93 -23.90
N GLY A 16 -5.30 -19.24 -23.98
CA GLY A 16 -4.85 -20.03 -22.85
C GLY A 16 -3.47 -19.61 -22.33
N LEU A 17 -2.55 -19.30 -23.25
CA LEU A 17 -1.20 -18.80 -22.94
C LEU A 17 -1.23 -17.42 -22.28
N LEU A 18 -2.04 -16.49 -22.81
CA LEU A 18 -2.17 -15.14 -22.23
C LEU A 18 -2.69 -15.21 -20.79
N ARG A 19 -3.69 -16.07 -20.54
CA ARG A 19 -4.23 -16.30 -19.19
C ARG A 19 -3.20 -16.97 -18.29
N ALA A 20 -2.42 -17.94 -18.77
CA ALA A 20 -1.39 -18.60 -17.97
C ALA A 20 -0.22 -17.67 -17.58
N ILE A 21 0.12 -16.71 -18.45
CA ILE A 21 1.20 -15.73 -18.19
C ILE A 21 0.73 -14.62 -17.25
N LEU A 22 -0.50 -14.11 -17.43
CA LEU A 22 -1.02 -12.99 -16.63
C LEU A 22 -1.54 -13.42 -15.25
N ARG A 23 -2.02 -14.66 -15.11
CA ARG A 23 -2.57 -15.22 -13.87
C ARG A 23 -1.62 -15.15 -12.66
N PRO A 24 -0.35 -15.59 -12.72
CA PRO A 24 0.52 -15.63 -11.54
C PRO A 24 0.84 -14.23 -10.96
N MET A 25 0.73 -13.16 -11.75
CA MET A 25 1.02 -11.80 -11.30
C MET A 25 -0.06 -11.23 -10.35
N TRP A 26 -1.29 -11.73 -10.43
CA TRP A 26 -2.42 -11.31 -9.58
C TRP A 26 -2.63 -12.19 -8.33
N GLU A 27 -1.93 -13.33 -8.23
CA GLU A 27 -2.18 -14.33 -7.19
C GLU A 27 -1.45 -14.06 -5.85
N ARG A 28 -0.66 -12.97 -5.75
CA ARG A 28 0.01 -12.56 -4.49
C ARG A 28 -0.32 -11.12 -4.06
N PRO A 29 -1.60 -10.79 -3.82
CA PRO A 29 -1.97 -9.50 -3.24
C PRO A 29 -1.40 -9.37 -1.83
N LEU A 30 -0.94 -8.17 -1.47
CA LEU A 30 -0.59 -7.85 -0.08
C LEU A 30 -1.80 -8.07 0.82
N SER A 31 -1.59 -8.65 2.00
CA SER A 31 -2.71 -8.82 2.93
C SER A 31 -3.09 -7.49 3.58
N LYS A 32 -4.38 -7.30 3.91
CA LYS A 32 -4.85 -6.11 4.64
C LYS A 32 -4.09 -5.93 5.96
N ARG A 33 -3.69 -7.02 6.60
CA ARG A 33 -2.80 -7.02 7.77
C ARG A 33 -1.39 -6.51 7.45
N GLN A 34 -0.78 -6.92 6.34
CA GLN A 34 0.53 -6.42 5.90
C GLN A 34 0.47 -4.93 5.56
N LEU A 35 -0.58 -4.50 4.83
CA LEU A 35 -0.81 -3.09 4.53
C LEU A 35 -1.03 -2.28 5.83
N GLY A 36 -1.86 -2.79 6.74
CA GLY A 36 -2.08 -2.19 8.05
C GLY A 36 -0.80 -2.02 8.85
N LEU A 37 0.05 -3.05 8.91
CA LEU A 37 1.36 -2.98 9.55
C LEU A 37 2.26 -1.90 8.92
N LEU A 38 2.33 -1.83 7.58
CA LEU A 38 3.12 -0.81 6.89
C LEU A 38 2.65 0.61 7.23
N LEU A 39 1.34 0.84 7.24
CA LEU A 39 0.76 2.14 7.60
C LEU A 39 0.99 2.48 9.08
N VAL A 40 0.87 1.52 9.99
CA VAL A 40 1.16 1.72 11.42
C VAL A 40 2.62 2.10 11.62
N LEU A 41 3.54 1.39 10.97
CA LEU A 41 4.97 1.67 11.05
C LEU A 41 5.31 3.03 10.47
N ALA A 42 4.80 3.35 9.27
CA ALA A 42 5.03 4.62 8.61
C ALA A 42 4.42 5.81 9.39
N GLY A 43 3.18 5.68 9.86
CA GLY A 43 2.51 6.69 10.66
C GLY A 43 3.22 6.94 12.00
N SER A 44 3.60 5.88 12.71
CA SER A 44 4.33 6.01 13.98
C SER A 44 5.71 6.62 13.77
N ALA A 45 6.48 6.14 12.78
CA ALA A 45 7.81 6.67 12.47
C ALA A 45 7.75 8.14 12.05
N GLY A 46 6.79 8.50 11.19
CA GLY A 46 6.56 9.89 10.77
C GLY A 46 6.19 10.80 11.94
N PHE A 47 5.30 10.35 12.82
CA PHE A 47 4.91 11.10 14.01
C PHE A 47 6.10 11.36 14.94
N ILE A 48 6.89 10.31 15.23
CA ILE A 48 8.11 10.42 16.04
C ILE A 48 9.12 11.36 15.37
N ALA A 49 9.29 11.27 14.05
CA ALA A 49 10.23 12.13 13.32
C ALA A 49 9.85 13.61 13.39
N VAL A 50 8.55 13.94 13.29
CA VAL A 50 8.08 15.32 13.42
C VAL A 50 8.32 15.86 14.83
N LEU A 51 8.05 15.06 15.86
CA LEU A 51 8.38 15.44 17.25
C LEU A 51 9.88 15.56 17.49
N ALA A 52 10.69 14.70 16.87
CA ALA A 52 12.14 14.77 16.98
C ALA A 52 12.70 16.05 16.35
N ILE A 53 12.14 16.49 15.21
CA ILE A 53 12.49 17.77 14.59
C ILE A 53 12.20 18.93 15.55
N ASP A 54 11.03 18.94 16.18
CA ASP A 54 10.65 19.97 17.18
C ASP A 54 11.62 19.99 18.38
N ILE A 55 11.99 18.82 18.91
CA ILE A 55 12.97 18.72 20.01
C ILE A 55 14.36 19.21 19.60
N LEU A 56 14.81 18.90 18.38
CA LEU A 56 16.13 19.30 17.88
C LEU A 56 16.20 20.81 17.55
N ASP A 57 15.06 21.40 17.17
CA ASP A 57 14.93 22.83 16.85
C ASP A 57 14.53 23.68 18.07
N ALA A 58 14.57 23.08 19.28
CA ALA A 58 14.34 23.73 20.56
C ALA A 58 15.45 24.76 20.89
N GLY A 59 15.41 25.89 20.19
CA GLY A 59 16.34 27.00 20.36
C GLY A 59 16.00 28.24 19.52
N ARG A 60 15.11 28.15 18.53
CA ARG A 60 14.71 29.28 17.68
C ARG A 60 13.18 29.38 17.59
N GLU A 61 12.61 30.21 18.47
CA GLU A 61 11.17 30.54 18.53
C GLU A 61 10.24 29.34 18.78
N GLY A 62 9.98 29.04 20.05
CA GLY A 62 9.28 27.82 20.47
C GLY A 62 7.83 27.70 19.97
N GLY A 63 7.51 26.52 19.42
CA GLY A 63 6.14 26.08 19.15
C GLY A 63 6.01 25.22 17.90
N LEU A 64 4.99 24.36 17.87
CA LEU A 64 4.63 23.57 16.69
C LEU A 64 4.14 24.49 15.57
N GLY A 65 4.95 24.65 14.52
CA GLY A 65 4.56 25.42 13.34
C GLY A 65 3.29 24.87 12.66
N PRO A 66 2.54 25.68 11.89
CA PRO A 66 1.33 25.22 11.18
C PRO A 66 1.59 23.98 10.29
N ALA A 67 2.75 23.94 9.63
CA ALA A 67 3.16 22.80 8.82
C ALA A 67 3.42 21.53 9.65
N GLN A 68 4.06 21.64 10.83
CA GLN A 68 4.28 20.51 11.72
C GLN A 68 2.96 19.99 12.31
N SER A 69 2.03 20.89 12.63
CA SER A 69 0.68 20.51 13.10
C SER A 69 -0.08 19.70 12.05
N LEU A 70 -0.01 20.10 10.78
CA LEU A 70 -0.57 19.32 9.67
C LEU A 70 0.15 17.98 9.47
N ALA A 71 1.47 17.95 9.61
CA ALA A 71 2.25 16.71 9.51
C ALA A 71 1.92 15.72 10.64
N LEU A 72 1.77 16.20 11.88
CA LEU A 72 1.32 15.38 13.02
C LEU A 72 -0.09 14.85 12.79
N GLY A 73 -1.02 15.70 12.32
CA GLY A 73 -2.37 15.27 11.96
C GLY A 73 -2.37 14.21 10.86
N GLY A 74 -1.58 14.40 9.80
CA GLY A 74 -1.48 13.45 8.68
C GLY A 74 -0.88 12.10 9.09
N THR A 75 0.21 12.12 9.85
CA THR A 75 0.86 10.90 10.35
C THR A 75 -0.03 10.14 11.35
N LEU A 76 -0.78 10.87 12.18
CA LEU A 76 -1.80 10.29 13.06
C LEU A 76 -2.94 9.64 12.26
N LEU A 77 -3.45 10.29 11.21
CA LEU A 77 -4.47 9.71 10.34
C LEU A 77 -3.97 8.43 9.65
N ILE A 78 -2.75 8.44 9.12
CA ILE A 78 -2.12 7.25 8.52
C ILE A 78 -2.03 6.10 9.53
N LEU A 79 -1.62 6.41 10.77
CA LEU A 79 -1.56 5.45 11.86
C LEU A 79 -2.94 4.85 12.18
N LEU A 80 -3.97 5.69 12.30
CA LEU A 80 -5.34 5.26 12.58
C LEU A 80 -5.91 4.38 11.46
N VAL A 81 -5.67 4.76 10.19
CA VAL A 81 -6.03 3.92 9.04
C VAL A 81 -5.31 2.57 9.12
N GLY A 82 -4.00 2.56 9.38
CA GLY A 82 -3.24 1.33 9.56
C GLY A 82 -3.80 0.42 10.66
N LEU A 83 -4.10 0.99 11.83
CA LEU A 83 -4.71 0.27 12.95
C LEU A 83 -6.09 -0.30 12.59
N SER A 84 -6.90 0.44 11.83
CA SER A 84 -8.21 -0.05 11.35
C SER A 84 -8.10 -1.24 10.39
N LEU A 85 -6.97 -1.40 9.70
CA LEU A 85 -6.70 -2.51 8.78
C LEU A 85 -6.19 -3.78 9.46
N LEU A 86 -5.58 -3.69 10.65
CA LEU A 86 -5.11 -4.85 11.40
C LEU A 86 -6.21 -5.90 11.70
N PRO A 87 -7.42 -5.53 12.17
CA PRO A 87 -8.48 -6.51 12.44
C PRO A 87 -9.10 -7.12 11.17
N LEU A 88 -8.85 -6.55 9.99
CA LEU A 88 -9.37 -7.08 8.70
C LEU A 88 -8.63 -8.35 8.24
N GLY A 89 -7.51 -8.69 8.89
CA GLY A 89 -6.81 -9.97 8.74
C GLY A 89 -6.15 -10.18 7.37
N ASP A 90 -6.01 -11.44 6.98
CA ASP A 90 -5.23 -11.84 5.79
C ASP A 90 -6.01 -11.74 4.47
N ARG A 91 -7.14 -11.03 4.46
CA ARG A 91 -7.86 -10.76 3.22
C ARG A 91 -6.95 -9.96 2.29
N PRO A 92 -6.95 -10.24 0.98
CA PRO A 92 -6.20 -9.44 0.02
C PRO A 92 -6.62 -7.97 0.14
N ALA A 93 -5.65 -7.06 0.17
CA ALA A 93 -5.88 -5.62 0.13
C ALA A 93 -6.60 -5.23 -1.17
#